data_AF-A0A5K1JVH6-F1
#
_entry.id   AF-A0A5K1JVH6-F1
#
_cell.length_a   1.000
_cell.length_b   1.000
_cell.length_c   1.000
_cell.angle_alpha   90.00
_cell.angle_beta   90.00
_cell.angle_gamma   90.00
#
_symmetry.space_group_name_H-M   'P 1'
#
loop_
_entity.id
_entity.type
_entity.pdbx_description
1 polymer ?
#
loop_
_entity_poly.entity_id
_entity_poly.type
_entity_poly.pdbx_seq_one_letter_code
_entity_poly.pdbx_strand_id
1 'polypeptide(L)'
;MPPRSPDAVDPESIQIARDFMSYCDTNLVAFSAVAEREEMQINDDKRVTSRTCTFCKRESRVNLQSCPRCKAARYCNEECQRADYKGSHRRDCAEFMHPPRTRAFRTHLIGDETYPHSPIFAHAHQDGIGCWISTGNKIDCDMGQLSRTLVPDIKKSDPRYVARVERMLHEPRKLAPAAKQNLTTLHVLVQNRRKDNVPVLFFGGRAQVVTKPSGTKDALRGRMADDDITTFTRNGKKHVAIGVARDPWENDLRVHVAHVNGDAVDLPPHPSVVEDASQAIVALSRGDYAVMSLQFRTGDGKNINRDWQAFRLLDHVVIPFMVWNSNLPAGALAAMLPPAYKLCSTSAPPSPQSDVKHLRLAFDQGAVTRFYKDAIARGDSEFLRTHHGDIHAAMNASMNKATMVLTEATLRLAELPELQRPAGWRASMKNSLAGLL
;
A
#
# COMPACT_ATOMS: atom_id res chain seq x y z
N MET A 1 11.33 -25.16 -54.70
CA MET A 1 11.47 -25.59 -53.29
C MET A 1 10.11 -25.45 -52.63
N PRO A 2 9.59 -26.49 -51.95
CA PRO A 2 8.32 -26.36 -51.25
C PRO A 2 8.49 -25.43 -50.03
N PRO A 3 7.46 -24.69 -49.63
CA PRO A 3 7.51 -23.86 -48.43
C PRO A 3 7.74 -24.76 -47.21
N ARG A 4 8.73 -24.40 -46.37
CA ARG A 4 8.93 -25.06 -45.07
C ARG A 4 7.65 -24.91 -44.26
N SER A 5 7.13 -26.04 -43.79
CA SER A 5 6.04 -26.09 -42.82
C SER A 5 6.39 -25.18 -41.64
N PRO A 6 5.61 -24.12 -41.35
CA PRO A 6 5.65 -23.52 -40.04
C PRO A 6 5.11 -24.55 -39.04
N ASP A 7 5.58 -24.49 -37.80
CA ASP A 7 4.94 -25.09 -36.63
C ASP A 7 5.23 -26.57 -36.31
N ALA A 8 6.51 -26.95 -36.27
CA ALA A 8 6.93 -28.01 -35.35
C ALA A 8 7.45 -27.35 -34.07
N VAL A 9 6.60 -27.29 -33.04
CA VAL A 9 7.01 -26.85 -31.69
C VAL A 9 8.10 -27.80 -31.19
N ASP A 10 9.23 -27.23 -30.82
CA ASP A 10 10.40 -27.97 -30.32
C ASP A 10 10.02 -28.83 -29.08
N PRO A 11 10.23 -30.16 -29.12
CA PRO A 11 9.96 -31.05 -28.00
C PRO A 11 10.62 -30.63 -26.68
N GLU A 12 11.79 -29.98 -26.75
CA GLU A 12 12.51 -29.47 -25.57
C GLU A 12 11.71 -28.35 -24.88
N SER A 13 11.10 -27.46 -25.65
CA SER A 13 10.23 -26.39 -25.14
C SER A 13 8.98 -26.93 -24.44
N ILE A 14 8.42 -28.06 -24.91
CA ILE A 14 7.27 -28.73 -24.28
C ILE A 14 7.67 -29.39 -22.96
N GLN A 15 8.84 -30.01 -22.89
CA GLN A 15 9.33 -30.64 -21.66
C GLN A 15 9.64 -29.59 -20.59
N ILE A 16 10.28 -28.48 -20.95
CA ILE A 16 10.52 -27.34 -20.04
C ILE A 16 9.19 -26.81 -19.48
N ALA A 17 8.15 -26.70 -20.31
CA ALA A 17 6.83 -26.27 -19.85
C ALA A 17 6.19 -27.28 -18.87
N ARG A 18 6.32 -28.60 -19.10
CA ARG A 18 5.81 -29.63 -18.18
C ARG A 18 6.54 -29.63 -16.84
N ASP A 19 7.87 -29.57 -16.87
CA ASP A 19 8.69 -29.54 -15.66
C ASP A 19 8.41 -28.27 -14.84
N PHE A 20 8.21 -27.13 -15.53
CA PHE A 20 7.77 -25.89 -14.91
C PHE A 20 6.39 -26.03 -14.24
N MET A 21 5.40 -26.62 -14.92
CA MET A 21 4.05 -26.81 -14.37
C MET A 21 4.05 -27.75 -13.16
N SER A 22 4.74 -28.89 -13.24
CA SER A 22 4.87 -29.84 -12.13
C SER A 22 5.56 -29.22 -10.89
N TYR A 23 6.60 -28.41 -11.13
CA TYR A 23 7.27 -27.65 -10.08
C TYR A 23 6.35 -26.58 -9.47
N CYS A 24 5.51 -25.91 -10.27
CA CYS A 24 4.52 -24.96 -9.77
C CYS A 24 3.47 -25.65 -8.89
N ASP A 25 2.99 -26.82 -9.27
CA ASP A 25 1.94 -27.56 -8.54
C ASP A 25 2.40 -28.00 -7.15
N THR A 26 3.63 -28.52 -7.03
CA THR A 26 4.20 -28.95 -5.72
C THR A 26 4.33 -27.76 -4.77
N ASN A 27 4.78 -26.62 -5.31
CA ASN A 27 4.92 -25.37 -4.57
C ASN A 27 3.55 -24.80 -4.15
N LEU A 28 2.53 -24.89 -5.01
CA LEU A 28 1.18 -24.37 -4.75
C LEU A 28 0.52 -25.03 -3.52
N VAL A 29 0.73 -26.34 -3.33
CA VAL A 29 0.25 -27.07 -2.15
C VAL A 29 0.93 -26.57 -0.88
N ALA A 30 2.26 -26.41 -0.91
CA ALA A 30 3.00 -25.85 0.23
C ALA A 30 2.56 -24.42 0.55
N PHE A 31 2.24 -23.60 -0.46
CA PHE A 31 1.75 -22.23 -0.28
C PHE A 31 0.40 -22.19 0.39
N SER A 32 -0.53 -23.04 -0.04
CA SER A 32 -1.86 -23.14 0.55
C SER A 32 -1.76 -23.49 2.04
N ALA A 33 -0.90 -24.47 2.39
CA ALA A 33 -0.68 -24.86 3.78
C ALA A 33 -0.04 -23.75 4.64
N VAL A 34 0.88 -22.95 4.09
CA VAL A 34 1.46 -21.80 4.81
C VAL A 34 0.42 -20.71 5.01
N ALA A 35 -0.33 -20.35 3.97
CA ALA A 35 -1.37 -19.33 4.05
C ALA A 35 -2.47 -19.73 5.06
N GLU A 36 -2.87 -21.01 5.09
CA GLU A 36 -3.82 -21.53 6.08
C GLU A 36 -3.28 -21.45 7.52
N ARG A 37 -2.00 -21.76 7.72
CA ARG A 37 -1.35 -21.65 9.05
C ARG A 37 -1.27 -20.20 9.52
N GLU A 38 -0.87 -19.29 8.63
CA GLU A 38 -0.82 -17.84 8.94
C GLU A 38 -2.21 -17.31 9.27
N GLU A 39 -3.23 -17.65 8.47
CA GLU A 39 -4.61 -17.25 8.76
C GLU A 39 -5.10 -17.84 10.09
N MET A 40 -4.72 -19.08 10.43
CA MET A 40 -5.01 -19.67 11.75
C MET A 40 -4.35 -18.87 12.89
N GLN A 41 -3.08 -18.49 12.76
CA GLN A 41 -2.37 -17.68 13.74
C GLN A 41 -2.99 -16.28 13.88
N ILE A 42 -3.39 -15.65 12.77
CA ILE A 42 -4.10 -14.37 12.75
C ILE A 42 -5.47 -14.46 13.43
N ASN A 43 -6.19 -15.56 13.19
CA ASN A 43 -7.45 -15.84 13.85
C ASN A 43 -7.28 -16.04 15.36
N ASP A 44 -6.23 -16.76 15.77
CA ASP A 44 -5.93 -16.99 17.19
C ASP A 44 -5.50 -15.71 17.90
N ASP A 45 -4.57 -14.94 17.32
CA ASP A 45 -4.18 -13.63 17.87
C ASP A 45 -5.40 -12.70 17.99
N LYS A 46 -6.24 -12.62 16.95
CA LYS A 46 -7.48 -11.83 17.02
C LYS A 46 -8.34 -12.30 18.19
N ARG A 47 -8.50 -13.61 18.38
CA ARG A 47 -9.27 -14.19 19.49
C ARG A 47 -8.67 -13.79 20.83
N VAL A 48 -7.39 -14.04 21.07
CA VAL A 48 -6.69 -13.71 22.32
C VAL A 48 -6.75 -12.20 22.59
N THR A 49 -6.33 -11.40 21.62
CA THR A 49 -6.29 -9.94 21.71
C THR A 49 -7.67 -9.32 21.90
N SER A 50 -8.72 -9.94 21.36
CA SER A 50 -10.11 -9.51 21.55
C SER A 50 -10.68 -9.85 22.93
N ARG A 51 -10.10 -10.82 23.62
CA ARG A 51 -10.57 -11.39 24.89
C ARG A 51 -9.72 -11.00 26.09
N THR A 52 -8.53 -10.45 25.89
CA THR A 52 -7.61 -10.06 26.96
C THR A 52 -7.80 -8.60 27.35
N CYS A 53 -8.05 -8.37 28.65
CA CYS A 53 -8.21 -7.03 29.20
C CYS A 53 -6.87 -6.28 29.24
N THR A 54 -6.85 -5.06 28.70
CA THR A 54 -5.66 -4.19 28.73
C THR A 54 -5.21 -3.87 30.15
N PHE A 55 -6.15 -3.73 31.10
CA PHE A 55 -5.86 -3.38 32.49
C PHE A 55 -5.45 -4.60 33.33
N CYS A 56 -6.41 -5.50 33.63
CA CYS A 56 -6.19 -6.61 34.56
C CYS A 56 -5.57 -7.86 33.92
N LYS A 57 -5.30 -7.83 32.61
CA LYS A 57 -4.66 -8.91 31.82
C LYS A 57 -5.42 -10.25 31.80
N ARG A 58 -6.61 -10.32 32.41
CA ARG A 58 -7.46 -11.53 32.37
C ARG A 58 -8.06 -11.72 30.98
N GLU A 59 -8.11 -12.97 30.56
CA GLU A 59 -8.84 -13.41 29.38
C GLU A 59 -10.32 -13.64 29.70
N SER A 60 -11.19 -13.22 28.78
CA SER A 60 -12.63 -13.38 28.86
C SER A 60 -13.12 -14.44 27.87
N ARG A 61 -14.21 -15.13 28.20
CA ARG A 61 -14.87 -16.05 27.25
C ARG A 61 -15.55 -15.33 26.08
N VAL A 62 -15.87 -14.04 26.27
CA VAL A 62 -16.53 -13.18 25.28
C VAL A 62 -15.61 -12.04 24.84
N ASN A 63 -15.86 -11.52 23.63
CA ASN A 63 -15.13 -10.38 23.11
C ASN A 63 -15.32 -9.16 24.04
N LEU A 64 -14.20 -8.55 24.41
CA LEU A 64 -14.17 -7.39 25.29
C LEU A 64 -14.52 -6.11 24.54
N GLN A 65 -15.18 -5.19 25.25
CA GLN A 65 -15.47 -3.86 24.75
C GLN A 65 -14.18 -3.08 24.54
N SER A 66 -14.05 -2.45 23.37
CA SER A 66 -12.90 -1.60 23.05
C SER A 66 -13.11 -0.17 23.55
N CYS A 67 -12.02 0.53 23.85
CA CYS A 67 -12.08 1.96 24.11
C CYS A 67 -12.73 2.67 22.92
N PRO A 68 -13.84 3.41 23.10
CA PRO A 68 -14.60 3.97 21.98
C PRO A 68 -13.84 5.02 21.20
N ARG A 69 -12.77 5.60 21.77
CA ARG A 69 -11.93 6.61 21.11
C ARG A 69 -10.79 6.00 20.30
N CYS A 70 -9.93 5.19 20.92
CA CYS A 70 -8.74 4.69 20.24
C CYS A 70 -8.94 3.34 19.55
N LYS A 71 -9.92 2.54 19.98
CA LYS A 71 -10.14 1.15 19.54
C LYS A 71 -8.94 0.20 19.75
N ALA A 72 -7.90 0.66 20.44
CA ALA A 72 -6.67 -0.09 20.71
C ALA A 72 -6.75 -0.88 22.03
N ALA A 73 -7.27 -0.26 23.10
CA ALA A 73 -7.43 -0.91 24.40
C ALA A 73 -8.79 -1.62 24.51
N ARG A 74 -8.85 -2.70 25.30
CA ARG A 74 -10.07 -3.48 25.56
C ARG A 74 -10.22 -3.81 27.04
N TYR A 75 -11.45 -3.89 27.54
CA TYR A 75 -11.71 -4.00 28.97
C TYR A 75 -12.80 -5.02 29.29
N CYS A 76 -12.65 -5.73 30.42
CA CYS A 76 -13.69 -6.60 30.97
C CYS A 76 -14.98 -5.83 31.26
N ASN A 77 -14.83 -4.62 31.81
CA ASN A 77 -15.92 -3.79 32.28
C ASN A 77 -15.47 -2.32 32.37
N GLU A 78 -16.41 -1.44 32.71
CA GLU A 78 -16.16 0.00 32.86
C GLU A 78 -15.20 0.31 34.02
N GLU A 79 -15.19 -0.51 35.09
CA GLU A 79 -14.27 -0.32 36.22
C GLU A 79 -12.81 -0.46 35.78
N CYS A 80 -12.48 -1.53 35.05
CA CYS A 80 -11.15 -1.72 34.46
C CYS A 80 -10.78 -0.56 33.54
N GLN A 81 -11.73 -0.08 32.72
CA GLN A 81 -11.51 1.05 31.83
C GLN A 81 -11.21 2.35 32.60
N ARG A 82 -12.01 2.67 33.62
CA ARG A 82 -11.85 3.88 34.45
C ARG A 82 -10.53 3.84 35.24
N ALA A 83 -10.16 2.67 35.77
CA ALA A 83 -8.90 2.48 36.47
C ALA A 83 -7.69 2.69 35.54
N ASP A 84 -7.69 2.04 34.37
CA ASP A 84 -6.64 2.19 33.36
C ASP A 84 -6.54 3.63 32.83
N TYR A 85 -7.69 4.27 32.61
CA TYR A 85 -7.76 5.66 32.16
C TYR A 85 -7.13 6.63 33.15
N LYS A 86 -7.33 6.43 34.46
CA LYS A 86 -6.69 7.23 35.50
C LYS A 86 -5.18 6.96 35.60
N GLY A 87 -4.74 5.72 35.34
CA GLY A 87 -3.35 5.30 35.41
C GLY A 87 -2.50 5.81 34.24
N SER A 88 -2.69 5.23 33.06
CA SER A 88 -1.83 5.49 31.87
C SER A 88 -2.64 5.78 30.61
N HIS A 89 -3.77 5.09 30.40
CA HIS A 89 -4.45 5.08 29.12
C HIS A 89 -4.95 6.46 28.66
N ARG A 90 -5.23 7.39 29.57
CA ARG A 90 -5.60 8.77 29.19
C ARG A 90 -4.53 9.43 28.32
N ARG A 91 -3.25 9.26 28.68
CA ARG A 91 -2.12 9.81 27.93
C ARG A 91 -1.96 9.07 26.61
N ASP A 92 -1.86 7.75 26.67
CA ASP A 92 -1.66 6.90 25.48
C ASP A 92 -2.75 7.09 24.43
N CYS A 93 -4.00 7.26 24.88
CA CYS A 93 -5.15 7.51 24.02
C CYS A 93 -5.10 8.92 23.39
N ALA A 94 -4.64 9.93 24.12
CA ALA A 94 -4.54 11.31 23.63
C ALA A 94 -3.34 11.54 22.71
N GLU A 95 -2.22 10.85 22.96
CA GLU A 95 -0.95 10.96 22.22
C GLU A 95 -0.84 9.95 21.06
N PHE A 96 -1.91 9.19 20.78
CA PHE A 96 -1.93 8.26 19.65
C PHE A 96 -0.80 7.21 19.71
N MET A 97 -0.44 6.77 20.92
CA MET A 97 0.65 5.82 21.15
C MET A 97 0.45 4.48 20.43
N HIS A 98 -0.79 4.03 20.31
CA HIS A 98 -1.14 2.78 19.62
C HIS A 98 -2.21 3.04 18.55
N PRO A 99 -2.05 2.46 17.34
CA PRO A 99 -3.11 2.45 16.34
C PRO A 99 -4.28 1.56 16.80
N PRO A 100 -5.47 1.71 16.19
CA PRO A 100 -6.56 0.76 16.29
C PRO A 100 -6.08 -0.67 16.02
N ARG A 101 -6.57 -1.64 16.80
CA ARG A 101 -6.26 -3.05 16.57
C ARG A 101 -7.12 -3.58 15.42
N THR A 102 -6.49 -3.81 14.27
CA THR A 102 -7.14 -4.34 13.06
C THR A 102 -6.21 -5.31 12.32
N ARG A 103 -6.80 -6.25 11.56
CA ARG A 103 -6.04 -7.19 10.71
C ARG A 103 -5.28 -6.49 9.59
N ALA A 104 -5.80 -5.36 9.12
CA ALA A 104 -5.25 -4.61 8.00
C ALA A 104 -3.97 -3.83 8.34
N PHE A 105 -3.68 -3.66 9.63
CA PHE A 105 -2.60 -2.80 10.13
C PHE A 105 -2.03 -3.40 11.43
N ARG A 106 -1.38 -4.56 11.30
CA ARG A 106 -0.89 -5.36 12.44
C ARG A 106 0.51 -4.91 12.84
N THR A 107 0.59 -4.15 13.93
CA THR A 107 1.85 -3.57 14.39
C THR A 107 2.52 -4.36 15.52
N HIS A 108 1.87 -5.38 16.05
CA HIS A 108 2.42 -6.28 17.08
C HIS A 108 2.81 -7.62 16.46
N LEU A 109 3.73 -8.32 17.15
CA LEU A 109 4.21 -9.65 16.76
C LEU A 109 3.17 -10.72 17.12
N ILE A 110 3.02 -11.73 16.26
CA ILE A 110 2.18 -12.91 16.52
C ILE A 110 3.08 -14.14 16.63
N GLY A 111 2.88 -14.95 17.68
CA GLY A 111 3.66 -16.17 17.89
C GLY A 111 5.16 -15.89 17.97
N ASP A 112 5.93 -16.58 17.12
CA ASP A 112 7.40 -16.50 17.07
C ASP A 112 7.92 -15.50 16.01
N GLU A 113 7.06 -14.63 15.49
CA GLU A 113 7.45 -13.58 14.55
C GLU A 113 8.53 -12.67 15.15
N THR A 114 9.57 -12.37 14.37
CA THR A 114 10.62 -11.42 14.77
C THR A 114 10.26 -9.98 14.40
N TYR A 115 9.41 -9.81 13.38
CA TYR A 115 9.06 -8.52 12.82
C TYR A 115 7.54 -8.40 12.64
N PRO A 116 6.95 -7.22 12.90
CA PRO A 116 5.52 -7.03 12.70
C PRO A 116 5.20 -6.97 11.20
N HIS A 117 4.05 -7.50 10.80
CA HIS A 117 3.58 -7.41 9.42
C HIS A 117 3.40 -5.97 8.91
N SER A 118 3.01 -5.05 9.79
CA SER A 118 2.86 -3.62 9.46
C SER A 118 3.76 -2.79 10.38
N PRO A 119 5.09 -2.72 10.11
CA PRO A 119 5.98 -1.91 10.92
C PRO A 119 5.61 -0.42 10.80
N ILE A 120 5.63 0.31 11.92
CA ILE A 120 5.36 1.75 11.90
C ILE A 120 6.64 2.48 11.49
N PHE A 121 6.63 3.10 10.32
CA PHE A 121 7.74 3.93 9.82
C PHE A 121 7.52 5.42 10.00
N ALA A 122 6.28 5.86 10.18
CA ALA A 122 5.99 7.24 10.54
C ALA A 122 4.68 7.28 11.34
N HIS A 123 4.56 8.24 12.25
CA HIS A 123 3.31 8.55 12.92
C HIS A 123 3.26 10.05 13.24
N ALA A 124 2.07 10.62 13.27
CA ALA A 124 1.85 11.95 13.82
C ALA A 124 0.38 12.09 14.24
N HIS A 125 0.11 13.11 15.04
CA HIS A 125 -1.24 13.51 15.35
C HIS A 125 -1.36 15.03 15.44
N GLN A 126 -2.54 15.56 15.13
CA GLN A 126 -2.87 16.98 15.24
C GLN A 126 -4.37 17.15 15.46
N ASP A 127 -4.77 18.04 16.36
CA ASP A 127 -6.19 18.41 16.58
C ASP A 127 -7.13 17.22 16.82
N GLY A 128 -6.66 16.23 17.57
CA GLY A 128 -7.42 15.03 17.87
C GLY A 128 -7.52 14.04 16.70
N ILE A 129 -6.69 14.19 15.68
CA ILE A 129 -6.57 13.31 14.52
C ILE A 129 -5.21 12.65 14.53
N GLY A 130 -5.14 11.34 14.27
CA GLY A 130 -3.89 10.60 14.22
C GLY A 130 -3.72 9.84 12.92
N CYS A 131 -2.47 9.62 12.56
CA CYS A 131 -2.10 8.85 11.40
C CYS A 131 -0.83 8.03 11.66
N TRP A 132 -0.77 6.83 11.08
CA TRP A 132 0.37 5.93 11.09
C TRP A 132 0.65 5.41 9.68
N ILE A 133 1.92 5.24 9.37
CA ILE A 133 2.40 4.78 8.06
C ILE A 133 3.19 3.51 8.24
N SER A 134 2.85 2.51 7.43
CA SER A 134 3.61 1.27 7.25
C SER A 134 4.01 1.13 5.79
N THR A 135 4.96 0.22 5.53
CA THR A 135 5.06 -0.37 4.20
C THR A 135 3.79 -1.14 3.88
N GLY A 136 3.42 -1.22 2.60
CA GLY A 136 2.30 -2.08 2.18
C GLY A 136 2.51 -3.53 2.60
N ASN A 137 1.45 -4.34 2.60
CA ASN A 137 1.50 -5.77 2.99
C ASN A 137 2.24 -6.66 1.96
N LYS A 138 3.30 -6.14 1.36
CA LYS A 138 4.17 -6.92 0.48
C LYS A 138 5.14 -7.72 1.33
N ILE A 139 5.32 -8.97 0.92
CA ILE A 139 6.30 -9.87 1.53
C ILE A 139 7.73 -9.57 1.05
N ASP A 140 7.88 -8.94 -0.12
CA ASP A 140 9.18 -8.60 -0.70
C ASP A 140 9.60 -7.16 -0.41
N CYS A 141 10.84 -6.85 -0.76
CA CYS A 141 11.38 -5.50 -0.69
C CYS A 141 11.12 -4.69 -1.98
N ASP A 142 10.38 -5.26 -2.94
CA ASP A 142 10.32 -4.73 -4.30
C ASP A 142 9.29 -3.61 -4.41
N MET A 143 9.69 -2.55 -5.10
CA MET A 143 8.75 -1.47 -5.40
C MET A 143 7.65 -1.97 -6.34
N GLY A 144 6.47 -1.38 -6.20
CA GLY A 144 5.33 -1.65 -7.08
C GLY A 144 5.61 -1.25 -8.54
N GLN A 145 4.87 -1.91 -9.42
CA GLN A 145 4.83 -1.61 -10.85
C GLN A 145 3.46 -1.02 -11.17
N LEU A 146 3.38 -0.11 -12.13
CA LEU A 146 2.09 0.41 -12.62
C LEU A 146 1.29 -0.66 -13.38
N SER A 147 1.97 -1.60 -14.03
CA SER A 147 1.31 -2.70 -14.73
C SER A 147 0.39 -3.49 -13.80
N ARG A 148 0.83 -3.72 -12.55
CA ARG A 148 0.07 -4.44 -11.52
C ARG A 148 -1.09 -3.61 -10.99
N THR A 149 -2.18 -4.29 -10.61
CA THR A 149 -3.34 -3.68 -9.95
C THR A 149 -2.98 -3.35 -8.50
N LEU A 150 -3.53 -2.25 -7.96
CA LEU A 150 -3.32 -1.88 -6.56
C LEU A 150 -4.23 -2.70 -5.63
N VAL A 151 -5.44 -2.97 -6.09
CA VAL A 151 -6.42 -3.80 -5.41
C VAL A 151 -6.06 -5.28 -5.67
N PRO A 152 -5.66 -6.05 -4.63
CA PRO A 152 -5.15 -7.42 -4.81
C PRO A 152 -6.18 -8.42 -5.35
N ASP A 153 -7.46 -8.19 -5.05
CA ASP A 153 -8.51 -9.22 -5.20
C ASP A 153 -9.46 -8.99 -6.36
N ILE A 154 -9.10 -8.15 -7.33
CA ILE A 154 -9.90 -8.04 -8.56
C ILE A 154 -9.76 -9.37 -9.31
N LYS A 155 -10.80 -10.19 -9.23
CA LYS A 155 -10.85 -11.48 -9.95
C LYS A 155 -10.53 -11.26 -11.42
N LYS A 156 -9.82 -12.21 -12.03
CA LYS A 156 -9.50 -12.19 -13.47
C LYS A 156 -10.75 -12.09 -14.37
N SER A 157 -11.91 -12.49 -13.84
CA SER A 157 -13.21 -12.38 -14.49
C SER A 157 -13.90 -11.01 -14.32
N ASP A 158 -13.38 -10.10 -13.49
CA ASP A 158 -13.94 -8.75 -13.32
C ASP A 158 -13.81 -7.99 -14.66
N PRO A 159 -14.91 -7.45 -15.21
CA PRO A 159 -14.88 -6.68 -16.44
C PRO A 159 -13.88 -5.52 -16.45
N ARG A 160 -13.61 -4.90 -15.29
CA ARG A 160 -12.63 -3.81 -15.14
C ARG A 160 -11.21 -4.32 -15.38
N TYR A 161 -10.89 -5.49 -14.81
CA TYR A 161 -9.61 -6.14 -15.02
C TYR A 161 -9.42 -6.50 -16.50
N VAL A 162 -10.41 -7.13 -17.11
CA VAL A 162 -10.36 -7.50 -18.53
C VAL A 162 -10.17 -6.24 -19.40
N ALA A 163 -10.95 -5.19 -19.17
CA ALA A 163 -10.85 -3.94 -19.90
C ALA A 163 -9.46 -3.28 -19.74
N ARG A 164 -8.88 -3.35 -18.55
CA ARG A 164 -7.53 -2.87 -18.27
C ARG A 164 -6.48 -3.62 -19.08
N VAL A 165 -6.51 -4.95 -19.05
CA VAL A 165 -5.58 -5.79 -19.84
C VAL A 165 -5.72 -5.49 -21.33
N GLU A 166 -6.94 -5.33 -21.84
CA GLU A 166 -7.17 -4.92 -23.23
C GLU A 166 -6.52 -3.56 -23.52
N ARG A 167 -6.72 -2.54 -22.68
CA ARG A 167 -6.05 -1.22 -22.85
C ARG A 167 -4.53 -1.33 -22.88
N MET A 168 -3.95 -2.16 -22.00
CA MET A 168 -2.50 -2.41 -21.97
C MET A 168 -2.00 -3.00 -23.29
N LEU A 169 -2.75 -3.95 -23.87
CA LEU A 169 -2.41 -4.58 -25.14
C LEU A 169 -2.57 -3.63 -26.35
N HIS A 170 -3.47 -2.65 -26.28
CA HIS A 170 -3.64 -1.63 -27.32
C HIS A 170 -2.56 -0.53 -27.26
N GLU A 171 -1.94 -0.32 -26.09
CA GLU A 171 -0.90 0.69 -25.89
C GLU A 171 0.44 0.09 -25.40
N PRO A 172 1.07 -0.83 -26.18
CA PRO A 172 2.26 -1.56 -25.75
C PRO A 172 3.45 -0.65 -25.40
N ARG A 173 3.52 0.55 -26.00
CA ARG A 173 4.57 1.54 -25.69
C ARG A 173 4.52 2.04 -24.23
N LYS A 174 3.35 2.00 -23.58
CA LYS A 174 3.19 2.36 -22.16
C LYS A 174 3.59 1.21 -21.23
N LEU A 175 3.68 -0.02 -21.74
CA LEU A 175 3.93 -1.22 -20.93
C LEU A 175 5.35 -1.23 -20.33
N ALA A 176 6.38 -0.91 -21.12
CA ALA A 176 7.76 -0.92 -20.64
C ALA A 176 8.02 0.10 -19.50
N PRO A 177 7.56 1.37 -19.59
CA PRO A 177 7.61 2.28 -18.44
C PRO A 177 6.79 1.78 -17.24
N ALA A 178 5.64 1.16 -17.47
CA ALA A 178 4.75 0.72 -16.41
C ALA A 178 5.21 -0.56 -15.69
N ALA A 179 6.02 -1.39 -16.34
CA ALA A 179 6.64 -2.58 -15.77
C ALA A 179 7.83 -2.26 -14.83
N LYS A 180 8.28 -1.00 -14.79
CA LYS A 180 9.36 -0.59 -13.89
C LYS A 180 8.89 -0.67 -12.43
N GLN A 181 9.73 -1.25 -11.58
CA GLN A 181 9.55 -1.24 -10.12
C GLN A 181 9.91 0.15 -9.57
N ASN A 182 8.97 1.08 -9.63
CA ASN A 182 9.22 2.48 -9.27
C ASN A 182 8.14 3.12 -8.38
N LEU A 183 7.18 2.32 -7.89
CA LEU A 183 6.13 2.79 -6.98
C LEU A 183 6.40 2.36 -5.54
N THR A 184 6.56 3.31 -4.62
CA THR A 184 6.47 3.02 -3.18
C THR A 184 5.00 2.91 -2.80
N THR A 185 4.61 1.82 -2.13
CA THR A 185 3.26 1.66 -1.58
C THR A 185 3.28 1.97 -0.09
N LEU A 186 2.48 2.93 0.35
CA LEU A 186 2.27 3.21 1.76
C LEU A 186 0.92 2.66 2.21
N HIS A 187 0.92 1.92 3.32
CA HIS A 187 -0.31 1.66 4.07
C HIS A 187 -0.47 2.73 5.13
N VAL A 188 -1.59 3.43 5.07
CA VAL A 188 -1.88 4.61 5.88
C VAL A 188 -3.11 4.32 6.72
N LEU A 189 -2.94 4.29 8.03
CA LEU A 189 -4.05 4.25 8.97
C LEU A 189 -4.33 5.66 9.46
N VAL A 190 -5.56 6.16 9.28
CA VAL A 190 -6.02 7.44 9.81
C VAL A 190 -7.15 7.23 10.82
N GLN A 191 -7.20 8.05 11.87
CA GLN A 191 -8.24 7.95 12.91
C GLN A 191 -8.66 9.31 13.45
N ASN A 192 -9.97 9.49 13.64
CA ASN A 192 -10.53 10.64 14.34
C ASN A 192 -10.75 10.31 15.84
N ARG A 193 -10.01 10.97 16.75
CA ARG A 193 -10.21 10.88 18.22
C ARG A 193 -10.68 12.21 18.83
N ARG A 194 -11.20 13.14 18.02
CA ARG A 194 -11.70 14.44 18.49
C ARG A 194 -12.78 14.27 19.57
N LYS A 195 -12.92 15.28 20.42
CA LYS A 195 -13.88 15.28 21.54
C LYS A 195 -15.20 15.96 21.20
N ASP A 196 -15.20 16.81 20.19
CA ASP A 196 -16.35 17.62 19.74
C ASP A 196 -17.35 16.82 18.88
N ASN A 197 -17.06 15.55 18.60
CA ASN A 197 -17.88 14.65 17.77
C ASN A 197 -18.08 15.14 16.34
N VAL A 198 -17.28 16.08 15.85
CA VAL A 198 -17.39 16.55 14.47
C VAL A 198 -16.64 15.59 13.54
N PRO A 199 -17.26 15.13 12.44
CA PRO A 199 -16.60 14.31 11.44
C PRO A 199 -15.39 15.03 10.82
N VAL A 200 -14.43 14.23 10.35
CA VAL A 200 -13.26 14.73 9.64
C VAL A 200 -13.13 14.05 8.30
N LEU A 201 -13.01 14.86 7.25
CA LEU A 201 -12.65 14.39 5.92
C LEU A 201 -11.14 14.23 5.80
N PHE A 202 -10.70 13.10 5.25
CA PHE A 202 -9.34 12.87 4.80
C PHE A 202 -9.32 12.75 3.29
N PHE A 203 -8.26 13.26 2.66
CA PHE A 203 -8.12 13.26 1.21
C PHE A 203 -6.91 12.43 0.79
N GLY A 204 -7.07 11.10 0.74
CA GLY A 204 -5.98 10.17 0.43
C GLY A 204 -5.32 10.42 -0.93
N GLY A 205 -6.12 10.71 -1.96
CA GLY A 205 -5.65 11.06 -3.30
C GLY A 205 -4.87 12.36 -3.41
N ARG A 206 -4.91 13.20 -2.37
CA ARG A 206 -4.13 14.45 -2.25
C ARG A 206 -2.94 14.32 -1.30
N ALA A 207 -2.69 13.12 -0.77
CA ALA A 207 -1.50 12.85 0.02
C ALA A 207 -0.23 12.97 -0.83
N GLN A 208 0.87 13.32 -0.20
CA GLN A 208 2.15 13.53 -0.87
C GLN A 208 3.31 13.03 -0.02
N VAL A 209 4.33 12.51 -0.68
CA VAL A 209 5.63 12.26 -0.04
C VAL A 209 6.61 13.36 -0.42
N VAL A 210 7.44 13.77 0.54
CA VAL A 210 8.43 14.82 0.37
C VAL A 210 9.83 14.26 0.53
N THR A 211 10.73 14.58 -0.40
CA THR A 211 12.11 14.11 -0.36
C THR A 211 12.97 14.89 0.63
N LYS A 212 14.02 14.22 1.14
CA LYS A 212 15.19 14.90 1.70
C LYS A 212 15.92 15.67 0.59
N PRO A 213 16.66 16.74 0.93
CA PRO A 213 17.44 17.48 -0.05
C PRO A 213 18.39 16.62 -0.89
N SER A 214 19.03 15.63 -0.25
CA SER A 214 19.98 14.73 -0.88
C SER A 214 19.33 13.78 -1.89
N GLY A 215 18.07 13.41 -1.69
CA GLY A 215 17.34 12.46 -2.55
C GLY A 215 16.57 13.12 -3.71
N THR A 216 16.56 14.45 -3.79
CA THR A 216 15.79 15.21 -4.79
C THR A 216 16.15 14.83 -6.23
N LYS A 217 17.44 14.75 -6.57
CA LYS A 217 17.86 14.38 -7.93
C LYS A 217 17.47 12.94 -8.26
N ASP A 218 17.57 12.05 -7.28
CA ASP A 218 17.30 10.63 -7.47
C ASP A 218 15.81 10.36 -7.70
N ALA A 219 14.94 10.96 -6.89
CA ALA A 219 13.49 10.81 -7.02
C ALA A 219 12.95 11.36 -8.35
N LEU A 220 13.60 12.38 -8.92
CA LEU A 220 13.19 12.95 -10.21
C LEU A 220 13.57 12.10 -11.42
N ARG A 221 14.47 11.12 -11.30
CA ARG A 221 14.90 10.27 -12.43
C ARG A 221 13.77 9.39 -12.98
N GLY A 222 12.86 8.96 -12.12
CA GLY A 222 11.74 8.10 -12.51
C GLY A 222 10.52 8.83 -13.04
N ARG A 223 10.53 10.17 -13.06
CA ARG A 223 9.38 11.00 -13.37
C ARG A 223 8.79 10.70 -14.77
N MET A 224 7.45 10.67 -14.82
CA MET A 224 6.63 10.67 -16.02
C MET A 224 6.00 12.06 -16.24
N ALA A 225 5.52 12.32 -17.47
CA ALA A 225 4.94 13.60 -17.85
C ALA A 225 3.73 13.99 -16.97
N ASP A 226 2.88 13.02 -16.66
CA ASP A 226 1.63 13.22 -15.92
C ASP A 226 1.79 13.08 -14.39
N ASP A 227 3.02 12.89 -13.90
CA ASP A 227 3.23 12.79 -12.45
C ASP A 227 3.05 14.16 -11.78
N ASP A 228 2.30 14.14 -10.69
CA ASP A 228 2.03 15.30 -9.84
C ASP A 228 3.23 15.61 -8.95
N ILE A 229 4.26 16.24 -9.53
CA ILE A 229 5.53 16.51 -8.88
C ILE A 229 5.81 18.01 -8.83
N THR A 230 6.00 18.53 -7.62
CA THR A 230 6.40 19.92 -7.41
C THR A 230 7.75 20.00 -6.73
N THR A 231 8.64 20.80 -7.31
CA THR A 231 9.92 21.16 -6.70
C THR A 231 9.78 22.45 -5.93
N PHE A 232 10.40 22.53 -4.74
CA PHE A 232 10.45 23.75 -3.95
C PHE A 232 11.78 23.88 -3.19
N THR A 233 12.04 25.07 -2.66
CA THR A 233 13.23 25.34 -1.84
C THR A 233 12.81 25.63 -0.41
N ARG A 234 13.45 24.96 0.56
CA ARG A 234 13.27 25.18 2.00
C ARG A 234 14.64 25.28 2.65
N ASN A 235 14.89 26.35 3.40
CA ASN A 235 16.20 26.62 4.04
C ASN A 235 17.37 26.54 3.04
N GLY A 236 17.19 27.13 1.84
CA GLY A 236 18.20 27.12 0.76
C GLY A 236 18.42 25.76 0.09
N LYS A 237 17.68 24.71 0.47
CA LYS A 237 17.83 23.36 -0.06
C LYS A 237 16.63 22.97 -0.92
N LYS A 238 16.91 22.33 -2.06
CA LYS A 238 15.90 21.88 -3.04
C LYS A 238 15.26 20.57 -2.58
N HIS A 239 13.93 20.56 -2.53
CA HIS A 239 13.09 19.42 -2.19
C HIS A 239 12.10 19.12 -3.32
N VAL A 240 11.51 17.94 -3.27
CA VAL A 240 10.45 17.50 -4.19
C VAL A 240 9.29 16.98 -3.37
N ALA A 241 8.08 17.46 -3.66
CA ALA A 241 6.82 16.86 -3.24
C ALA A 241 6.27 16.03 -4.40
N ILE A 242 5.89 14.79 -4.12
CA ILE A 242 5.40 13.81 -5.08
C ILE A 242 4.01 13.39 -4.62
N GLY A 243 2.99 13.70 -5.42
CA GLY A 243 1.61 13.27 -5.21
C GLY A 243 1.42 11.78 -5.50
N VAL A 244 0.22 11.29 -5.21
CA VAL A 244 -0.16 9.91 -5.55
C VAL A 244 -0.03 9.71 -7.06
N ALA A 245 0.56 8.59 -7.46
CA ALA A 245 0.75 8.24 -8.86
C ALA A 245 -0.59 8.07 -9.57
N ARG A 246 -0.63 8.39 -10.86
CA ARG A 246 -1.75 8.08 -11.75
C ARG A 246 -1.50 6.81 -12.52
N ASP A 247 -2.58 6.09 -12.77
CA ASP A 247 -2.58 4.97 -13.67
C ASP A 247 -2.53 5.46 -15.13
N PRO A 248 -1.60 4.99 -15.97
CA PRO A 248 -1.43 5.53 -17.32
C PRO A 248 -2.51 5.07 -18.33
N TRP A 249 -3.37 4.13 -17.95
CA TRP A 249 -4.45 3.61 -18.80
C TRP A 249 -5.83 4.12 -18.38
N GLU A 250 -6.05 4.29 -17.08
CA GLU A 250 -7.32 4.78 -16.54
C GLU A 250 -7.28 6.25 -16.16
N ASN A 251 -6.10 6.83 -16.04
CA ASN A 251 -5.86 8.17 -15.48
C ASN A 251 -6.36 8.35 -14.02
N ASP A 252 -6.74 7.25 -13.38
CA ASP A 252 -7.18 7.20 -11.99
C ASP A 252 -5.99 7.28 -11.03
N LEU A 253 -6.23 7.80 -9.83
CA LEU A 253 -5.21 7.81 -8.79
C LEU A 253 -4.99 6.40 -8.26
N ARG A 254 -3.74 6.07 -7.96
CA ARG A 254 -3.36 4.79 -7.36
C ARG A 254 -3.56 4.82 -5.85
N VAL A 255 -4.84 4.92 -5.48
CA VAL A 255 -5.35 4.85 -4.11
C VAL A 255 -6.33 3.70 -3.97
N HIS A 256 -6.44 3.19 -2.75
CA HIS A 256 -7.45 2.20 -2.38
C HIS A 256 -7.79 2.36 -0.90
N VAL A 257 -9.07 2.53 -0.57
CA VAL A 257 -9.54 2.41 0.82
C VAL A 257 -9.71 0.92 1.10
N ALA A 258 -8.74 0.33 1.79
CA ALA A 258 -8.73 -1.11 2.03
C ALA A 258 -9.72 -1.50 3.12
N HIS A 259 -9.75 -0.74 4.22
CA HIS A 259 -10.59 -1.08 5.38
C HIS A 259 -11.18 0.16 6.05
N VAL A 260 -12.36 -0.01 6.64
CA VAL A 260 -13.02 0.95 7.51
C VAL A 260 -13.42 0.23 8.78
N ASN A 261 -12.99 0.75 9.93
CA ASN A 261 -13.31 0.19 11.25
C ASN A 261 -12.99 -1.31 11.45
N GLY A 262 -12.14 -1.87 10.60
CA GLY A 262 -11.70 -3.26 10.63
C GLY A 262 -12.37 -4.14 9.58
N ASP A 263 -13.38 -3.63 8.89
CA ASP A 263 -14.08 -4.31 7.80
C ASP A 263 -13.46 -3.93 6.46
N ALA A 264 -13.29 -4.92 5.57
CA ALA A 264 -12.72 -4.71 4.23
C ALA A 264 -13.70 -3.95 3.32
N VAL A 265 -13.17 -3.16 2.40
CA VAL A 265 -13.93 -2.29 1.47
C VAL A 265 -13.58 -2.68 0.02
N ASP A 266 -13.79 -3.94 -0.32
CA ASP A 266 -13.30 -4.49 -1.58
C ASP A 266 -14.21 -4.18 -2.77
N LEU A 267 -15.53 -4.13 -2.55
CA LEU A 267 -16.52 -4.01 -3.63
C LEU A 267 -17.64 -3.01 -3.28
N PRO A 268 -18.21 -2.33 -4.29
CA PRO A 268 -19.44 -1.57 -4.13
C PRO A 268 -20.62 -2.45 -3.68
N PRO A 269 -21.61 -1.90 -2.94
CA PRO A 269 -21.64 -0.52 -2.46
C PRO A 269 -20.64 -0.28 -1.34
N HIS A 270 -19.92 0.83 -1.40
CA HIS A 270 -18.97 1.20 -0.34
C HIS A 270 -19.72 1.65 0.93
N PRO A 271 -19.12 1.49 2.12
CA PRO A 271 -19.68 2.07 3.34
C PRO A 271 -19.88 3.57 3.18
N SER A 272 -20.92 4.12 3.81
CA SER A 272 -21.27 5.55 3.70
C SER A 272 -20.16 6.50 4.16
N VAL A 273 -19.20 6.01 4.94
CA VAL A 273 -18.00 6.77 5.34
C VAL A 273 -17.05 7.05 4.17
N VAL A 274 -17.14 6.28 3.09
CA VAL A 274 -16.29 6.40 1.90
C VAL A 274 -17.03 7.28 0.89
N GLU A 275 -16.73 8.57 0.94
CA GLU A 275 -17.37 9.59 0.10
C GLU A 275 -16.96 9.48 -1.37
N ASP A 276 -15.68 9.15 -1.61
CA ASP A 276 -15.15 8.92 -2.96
C ASP A 276 -14.00 7.91 -2.89
N ALA A 277 -14.29 6.67 -3.31
CA ALA A 277 -13.30 5.60 -3.32
C ALA A 277 -12.16 5.85 -4.32
N SER A 278 -12.42 6.52 -5.45
CA SER A 278 -11.42 6.80 -6.51
C SER A 278 -10.38 7.83 -6.08
N GLN A 279 -10.73 8.67 -5.10
CA GLN A 279 -9.86 9.66 -4.49
C GLN A 279 -9.46 9.28 -3.04
N ALA A 280 -9.87 8.10 -2.56
CA ALA A 280 -9.74 7.67 -1.16
C ALA A 280 -10.15 8.76 -0.16
N ILE A 281 -11.31 9.37 -0.40
CA ILE A 281 -11.89 10.38 0.50
C ILE A 281 -12.80 9.66 1.51
N VAL A 282 -12.49 9.84 2.80
CA VAL A 282 -13.23 9.22 3.90
C VAL A 282 -13.65 10.24 4.96
N ALA A 283 -14.89 10.12 5.44
CA ALA A 283 -15.52 11.01 6.42
C ALA A 283 -15.63 10.36 7.81
N LEU A 284 -14.55 10.37 8.59
CA LEU A 284 -14.48 9.62 9.84
C LEU A 284 -15.17 10.35 11.00
N SER A 285 -16.16 9.68 11.62
CA SER A 285 -16.74 10.13 12.89
C SER A 285 -15.79 9.84 14.05
N ARG A 286 -16.14 10.32 15.25
CA ARG A 286 -15.32 10.08 16.44
C ARG A 286 -15.16 8.59 16.71
N GLY A 287 -13.91 8.16 16.79
CA GLY A 287 -13.51 6.78 17.07
C GLY A 287 -13.29 5.96 15.80
N ASP A 288 -13.82 6.42 14.66
CA ASP A 288 -13.67 5.74 13.38
C ASP A 288 -12.25 5.84 12.86
N TYR A 289 -11.85 4.82 12.13
CA TYR A 289 -10.56 4.75 11.44
C TYR A 289 -10.71 4.10 10.07
N ALA A 290 -9.79 4.43 9.17
CA ALA A 290 -9.67 3.80 7.87
C ALA A 290 -8.21 3.41 7.61
N VAL A 291 -8.02 2.34 6.84
CA VAL A 291 -6.72 1.93 6.29
C VAL A 291 -6.79 2.10 4.78
N MET A 292 -5.87 2.87 4.23
CA MET A 292 -5.77 3.12 2.80
C MET A 292 -4.38 2.75 2.27
N SER A 293 -4.32 2.28 1.03
CA SER A 293 -3.09 1.99 0.30
C SER A 293 -2.88 3.09 -0.73
N LEU A 294 -1.75 3.78 -0.67
CA LEU A 294 -1.41 4.91 -1.55
C LEU A 294 -0.09 4.62 -2.26
N GLN A 295 -0.01 4.81 -3.58
CA GLN A 295 1.22 4.59 -4.34
C GLN A 295 1.84 5.89 -4.85
N PHE A 296 3.16 6.03 -4.67
CA PHE A 296 3.93 7.20 -5.07
C PHE A 296 5.06 6.79 -5.99
N ARG A 297 5.32 7.55 -7.07
CA ARG A 297 6.46 7.29 -7.96
C ARG A 297 7.73 7.92 -7.41
N THR A 298 8.42 7.17 -6.56
CA THR A 298 9.65 7.60 -5.86
C THR A 298 10.90 6.95 -6.45
N GLY A 299 10.75 5.87 -7.21
CA GLY A 299 11.85 5.09 -7.78
C GLY A 299 12.11 5.41 -9.25
N ASP A 300 13.18 4.86 -9.79
CA ASP A 300 13.52 4.95 -11.23
C ASP A 300 13.50 3.58 -11.93
N GLY A 301 13.24 2.50 -11.18
CA GLY A 301 13.22 1.12 -11.69
C GLY A 301 14.60 0.56 -12.01
N LYS A 302 15.68 1.30 -11.71
CA LYS A 302 17.06 0.88 -11.96
C LYS A 302 17.94 0.98 -10.73
N ASN A 303 18.13 2.19 -10.21
CA ASN A 303 18.92 2.46 -9.01
C ASN A 303 18.05 2.47 -7.75
N ILE A 304 16.76 2.79 -7.91
CA ILE A 304 15.75 2.81 -6.86
C ILE A 304 14.61 1.90 -7.34
N ASN A 305 14.69 0.64 -6.93
CA ASN A 305 13.71 -0.40 -7.23
C ASN A 305 13.33 -1.23 -5.99
N ARG A 306 13.83 -0.84 -4.81
CA ARG A 306 13.46 -1.41 -3.51
C ARG A 306 12.80 -0.36 -2.61
N ASP A 307 11.85 -0.79 -1.79
CA ASP A 307 11.12 0.10 -0.88
C ASP A 307 12.07 0.81 0.10
N TRP A 308 13.04 0.10 0.67
CA TRP A 308 14.02 0.71 1.58
C TRP A 308 14.90 1.75 0.90
N GLN A 309 15.21 1.59 -0.39
CA GLN A 309 15.96 2.60 -1.15
C GLN A 309 15.13 3.87 -1.30
N ALA A 310 13.85 3.73 -1.64
CA ALA A 310 12.93 4.86 -1.73
C ALA A 310 12.76 5.56 -0.37
N PHE A 311 12.49 4.82 0.72
CA PHE A 311 12.31 5.39 2.06
C PHE A 311 13.53 6.18 2.55
N ARG A 312 14.75 5.80 2.15
CA ARG A 312 15.97 6.57 2.47
C ARG A 312 15.97 7.97 1.86
N LEU A 313 15.26 8.17 0.74
CA LEU A 313 15.13 9.46 0.05
C LEU A 313 14.04 10.34 0.66
N LEU A 314 13.08 9.76 1.37
CA LEU A 314 11.90 10.47 1.88
C LEU A 314 12.18 11.12 3.23
N ASP A 315 11.72 12.35 3.40
CA ASP A 315 11.76 13.13 4.65
C ASP A 315 10.48 12.88 5.46
N HIS A 316 9.32 13.12 4.83
CA HIS A 316 8.02 12.98 5.47
C HIS A 316 6.91 12.73 4.45
N VAL A 317 5.75 12.30 4.92
CA VAL A 317 4.48 12.29 4.17
C VAL A 317 3.56 13.39 4.70
N VAL A 318 2.74 13.95 3.81
CA VAL A 318 1.75 14.98 4.09
C VAL A 318 0.37 14.42 3.75
N ILE A 319 -0.57 14.48 4.68
CA ILE A 319 -1.95 14.02 4.48
C ILE A 319 -2.92 15.16 4.82
N PRO A 320 -3.64 15.71 3.82
CA PRO A 320 -4.61 16.75 4.06
C PRO A 320 -5.88 16.19 4.73
N PHE A 321 -6.41 16.97 5.67
CA PHE A 321 -7.67 16.68 6.34
C PHE A 321 -8.40 17.98 6.68
N MET A 322 -9.71 17.91 6.88
CA MET A 322 -10.48 19.05 7.39
C MET A 322 -11.65 18.61 8.25
N VAL A 323 -12.08 19.48 9.15
CA VAL A 323 -13.34 19.31 9.86
C VAL A 323 -14.47 19.43 8.84
N TRP A 324 -15.40 18.48 8.84
CA TRP A 324 -16.45 18.41 7.84
C TRP A 324 -17.81 18.72 8.44
N ASN A 325 -18.47 19.71 7.85
CA ASN A 325 -19.82 20.17 8.20
C ASN A 325 -20.89 19.73 7.18
N SER A 326 -20.52 18.88 6.21
CA SER A 326 -21.42 18.36 5.16
C SER A 326 -22.08 19.42 4.26
N ASN A 327 -21.67 20.69 4.32
CA ASN A 327 -22.26 21.76 3.51
C ASN A 327 -21.82 21.70 2.04
N LEU A 328 -20.62 21.15 1.77
CA LEU A 328 -20.08 20.97 0.43
C LEU A 328 -19.79 19.49 0.18
N PRO A 329 -20.06 18.98 -1.04
CA PRO A 329 -19.67 17.63 -1.42
C PRO A 329 -18.17 17.43 -1.28
N ALA A 330 -17.76 16.26 -0.79
CA ALA A 330 -16.35 15.97 -0.52
C ALA A 330 -15.46 16.09 -1.78
N GLY A 331 -15.98 15.71 -2.96
CA GLY A 331 -15.29 15.87 -4.24
C GLY A 331 -15.04 17.33 -4.63
N ALA A 332 -15.98 18.23 -4.32
CA ALA A 332 -15.80 19.67 -4.59
C ALA A 332 -14.68 20.25 -3.69
N LEU A 333 -14.67 19.88 -2.41
CA LEU A 333 -13.61 20.26 -1.48
C LEU A 333 -12.25 19.70 -1.94
N ALA A 334 -12.19 18.46 -2.41
CA ALA A 334 -10.98 17.85 -2.93
C ALA A 334 -10.46 18.51 -4.22
N ALA A 335 -11.36 19.05 -5.06
CA ALA A 335 -11.01 19.80 -6.26
C ALA A 335 -10.39 21.17 -5.94
N MET A 336 -10.73 21.76 -4.78
CA MET A 336 -10.12 22.99 -4.29
C MET A 336 -8.70 22.79 -3.73
N LEU A 337 -8.32 21.55 -3.40
CA LEU A 337 -6.98 21.23 -2.92
C LEU A 337 -5.98 21.24 -4.07
N PRO A 338 -4.80 21.87 -3.89
CA PRO A 338 -3.74 21.81 -4.90
C PRO A 338 -3.31 20.35 -5.12
N PRO A 339 -3.00 19.94 -6.37
CA PRO A 339 -2.54 18.58 -6.67
C PRO A 339 -1.28 18.20 -5.87
N ALA A 340 -0.19 18.95 -6.07
CA ALA A 340 1.01 18.90 -5.26
C ALA A 340 1.16 20.17 -4.42
N TYR A 341 1.33 20.00 -3.12
CA TYR A 341 1.43 21.06 -2.14
C TYR A 341 2.75 21.80 -2.39
N LYS A 342 2.66 23.05 -2.79
CA LYS A 342 3.70 24.01 -2.44
C LYS A 342 3.46 24.29 -0.97
N LEU A 343 4.34 23.78 -0.10
CA LEU A 343 4.40 24.21 1.30
C LEU A 343 4.16 25.72 1.31
N CYS A 344 3.00 26.14 1.82
CA CYS A 344 2.74 27.55 2.02
C CYS A 344 3.94 28.04 2.80
N SER A 345 4.73 28.92 2.19
CA SER A 345 5.79 29.61 2.90
C SER A 345 5.10 30.14 4.14
N THR A 346 5.58 29.79 5.33
CA THR A 346 4.95 30.10 6.62
C THR A 346 4.71 31.61 6.83
N SER A 347 5.14 32.44 5.88
CA SER A 347 4.94 33.88 5.80
C SER A 347 3.66 34.34 5.09
N ALA A 348 2.93 33.48 4.37
CA ALA A 348 1.66 33.91 3.75
C ALA A 348 0.57 33.99 4.84
N PRO A 349 -0.14 35.13 4.99
CA PRO A 349 -1.22 35.24 5.94
C PRO A 349 -2.29 34.17 5.66
N PRO A 350 -2.93 33.59 6.68
CA PRO A 350 -3.93 32.56 6.50
C PRO A 350 -5.05 33.12 5.60
N SER A 351 -5.14 32.57 4.40
CA SER A 351 -6.31 32.79 3.55
C SER A 351 -7.52 32.24 4.32
N PRO A 352 -8.61 33.02 4.48
CA PRO A 352 -9.83 32.56 5.14
C PRO A 352 -10.55 31.42 4.41
N GLN A 353 -10.00 30.90 3.30
CA GLN A 353 -10.63 29.87 2.46
C GLN A 353 -10.07 28.45 2.64
N SER A 354 -9.17 28.18 3.59
CA SER A 354 -8.64 26.82 3.77
C SER A 354 -8.63 26.40 5.23
N ASP A 355 -9.77 25.89 5.72
CA ASP A 355 -9.86 25.08 6.95
C ASP A 355 -9.12 23.73 6.83
N VAL A 356 -8.52 23.47 5.66
CA VAL A 356 -7.72 22.27 5.39
C VAL A 356 -6.41 22.36 6.16
N LYS A 357 -6.22 21.36 7.01
CA LYS A 357 -5.01 21.14 7.78
C LYS A 357 -4.24 19.97 7.17
N HIS A 358 -2.99 19.82 7.58
CA HIS A 358 -2.09 18.82 7.02
C HIS A 358 -1.40 18.07 8.16
N LEU A 359 -1.60 16.75 8.22
CA LEU A 359 -0.76 15.90 9.05
C LEU A 359 0.59 15.72 8.36
N ARG A 360 1.67 16.03 9.06
CA ARG A 360 3.04 15.86 8.59
C ARG A 360 3.73 14.77 9.38
N LEU A 361 4.01 13.64 8.74
CA LEU A 361 4.58 12.46 9.39
C LEU A 361 6.01 12.25 8.91
N ALA A 362 6.99 12.55 9.76
CA ALA A 362 8.39 12.29 9.44
C ALA A 362 8.69 10.78 9.49
N PHE A 363 9.45 10.29 8.51
CA PHE A 363 9.87 8.89 8.50
C PHE A 363 10.96 8.65 9.54
N ASP A 364 10.73 7.70 10.45
CA ASP A 364 11.74 7.13 11.34
C ASP A 364 12.69 6.24 10.52
N GLN A 365 13.77 6.86 10.08
CA GLN A 365 14.82 6.20 9.29
C GLN A 365 15.49 5.06 10.08
N GLY A 366 15.53 5.14 11.41
CA GLY A 366 16.05 4.08 12.26
C GLY A 366 15.15 2.84 12.24
N ALA A 367 13.83 3.05 12.32
CA ALA A 367 12.86 1.96 12.19
C ALA A 367 12.91 1.30 10.80
N VAL A 368 12.98 2.11 9.73
CA VAL A 368 13.15 1.61 8.36
C VAL A 368 14.43 0.79 8.22
N THR A 369 15.58 1.31 8.66
CA THR A 369 16.85 0.59 8.58
C THR A 369 16.87 -0.68 9.42
N ARG A 370 16.22 -0.69 10.60
CA ARG A 370 16.12 -1.88 11.45
C ARG A 370 15.29 -2.98 10.79
N PHE A 371 14.14 -2.63 10.23
CA PHE A 371 13.26 -3.58 9.54
C PHE A 371 13.96 -4.17 8.31
N TYR A 372 14.50 -3.33 7.43
CA TYR A 372 15.19 -3.80 6.22
C TYR A 372 16.67 -4.18 6.42
N LYS A 373 17.12 -4.39 7.65
CA LYS A 373 18.54 -4.65 7.96
C LYS A 373 19.07 -5.86 7.17
N ASP A 374 18.29 -6.93 7.12
CA ASP A 374 18.68 -8.17 6.43
C ASP A 374 18.72 -7.99 4.92
N ALA A 375 17.75 -7.28 4.34
CA ALA A 375 17.76 -6.95 2.91
C ALA A 375 19.00 -6.12 2.53
N ILE A 376 19.31 -5.11 3.35
CA ILE A 376 20.44 -4.19 3.12
C ILE A 376 21.78 -4.93 3.24
N ALA A 377 21.93 -5.80 4.24
CA ALA A 377 23.20 -6.46 4.53
C ALA A 377 23.43 -7.75 3.72
N ARG A 378 22.36 -8.49 3.43
CA ARG A 378 22.41 -9.88 2.94
C ARG A 378 21.52 -10.14 1.72
N GLY A 379 20.76 -9.14 1.26
CA GLY A 379 19.89 -9.23 0.08
C GLY A 379 18.47 -9.70 0.38
N ASP A 380 17.60 -9.62 -0.62
CA ASP A 380 16.15 -9.80 -0.47
C ASP A 380 15.75 -11.22 -0.02
N SER A 381 16.48 -12.25 -0.46
CA SER A 381 16.21 -13.63 -0.06
C SER A 381 16.37 -13.86 1.44
N GLU A 382 17.36 -13.21 2.07
CA GLU A 382 17.56 -13.32 3.51
C GLU A 382 16.49 -12.56 4.27
N PHE A 383 16.09 -11.39 3.79
CA PHE A 383 14.95 -10.64 4.36
C PHE A 383 13.67 -11.48 4.37
N LEU A 384 13.33 -12.12 3.25
CA LEU A 384 12.16 -12.99 3.15
C LEU A 384 12.23 -14.15 4.15
N ARG A 385 13.40 -14.78 4.27
CA ARG A 385 13.60 -15.86 5.22
C ARG A 385 13.40 -15.40 6.67
N THR A 386 13.95 -14.26 7.05
CA THR A 386 13.88 -13.78 8.45
C THR A 386 12.53 -13.14 8.81
N HIS A 387 11.80 -12.60 7.82
CA HIS A 387 10.52 -11.91 8.05
C HIS A 387 9.30 -12.81 7.80
N HIS A 388 9.41 -13.73 6.85
CA HIS A 388 8.29 -14.56 6.38
C HIS A 388 8.62 -16.06 6.37
N GLY A 389 9.84 -16.47 6.70
CA GLY A 389 10.24 -17.88 6.73
C GLY A 389 10.71 -18.42 5.37
N ASP A 390 11.30 -19.62 5.41
CA ASP A 390 11.95 -20.24 4.24
C ASP A 390 11.00 -20.53 3.08
N ILE A 391 9.74 -20.86 3.38
CA ILE A 391 8.76 -21.20 2.33
C ILE A 391 8.42 -19.98 1.48
N HIS A 392 8.21 -18.82 2.11
CA HIS A 392 7.98 -17.56 1.38
C HIS A 392 9.21 -17.12 0.58
N ALA A 393 10.42 -17.33 1.12
CA ALA A 393 11.66 -17.05 0.39
C ALA A 393 11.80 -17.91 -0.88
N ALA A 394 11.53 -19.22 -0.76
CA ALA A 394 11.54 -20.15 -1.90
C ALA A 394 10.44 -19.81 -2.93
N MET A 395 9.24 -19.47 -2.45
CA MET A 395 8.12 -19.02 -3.28
C MET A 395 8.50 -17.80 -4.12
N ASN A 396 8.99 -16.76 -3.47
CA ASN A 396 9.30 -15.50 -4.12
C ASN A 396 10.41 -15.68 -5.18
N ALA A 397 11.40 -16.52 -4.91
CA ALA A 397 12.45 -16.85 -5.88
C ALA A 397 11.87 -17.51 -7.15
N SER A 398 10.94 -18.47 -6.98
CA SER A 398 10.24 -19.13 -8.09
C SER A 398 9.36 -18.15 -8.88
N MET A 399 8.53 -17.38 -8.18
CA MET A 399 7.62 -16.41 -8.79
C MET A 399 8.35 -15.29 -9.55
N ASN A 400 9.46 -14.80 -9.01
CA ASN A 400 10.26 -13.77 -9.67
C ASN A 400 10.91 -14.29 -10.95
N LYS A 401 11.41 -15.53 -10.94
CA LYS A 401 11.94 -16.18 -12.15
C LYS A 401 10.87 -16.32 -13.23
N ALA A 402 9.68 -16.81 -12.86
CA ALA A 402 8.54 -16.93 -13.77
C ALA A 402 8.09 -15.57 -14.32
N THR A 403 7.98 -14.57 -13.44
CA THR A 403 7.58 -13.20 -13.80
C THR A 403 8.56 -12.57 -14.77
N MET A 404 9.86 -12.73 -14.54
CA MET A 404 10.91 -12.18 -15.39
C MET A 404 10.84 -12.78 -16.80
N VAL A 405 10.80 -14.11 -16.91
CA VAL A 405 10.71 -14.81 -18.21
C VAL A 405 9.48 -14.37 -18.99
N LEU A 406 8.33 -14.27 -18.31
CA LEU A 406 7.09 -13.92 -18.98
C LEU A 406 7.01 -12.44 -19.35
N THR A 407 7.57 -11.55 -18.53
CA THR A 407 7.71 -10.12 -18.85
C THR A 407 8.61 -9.93 -20.07
N GLU A 408 9.76 -10.61 -20.11
CA GLU A 408 10.68 -10.54 -21.26
C GLU A 408 10.03 -11.04 -22.55
N ALA A 409 9.33 -12.17 -22.50
CA ALA A 409 8.59 -12.70 -23.64
C ALA A 409 7.51 -11.72 -24.12
N THR A 410 6.76 -11.13 -23.18
CA THR A 410 5.72 -10.13 -23.46
C THR A 410 6.29 -8.89 -24.14
N LEU A 411 7.40 -8.36 -23.62
CA LEU A 411 8.05 -7.17 -24.18
C LEU A 411 8.61 -7.45 -25.58
N ARG A 412 9.26 -8.60 -25.80
CA ARG A 412 9.74 -9.00 -27.12
C ARG A 412 8.60 -9.08 -28.14
N LEU A 413 7.47 -9.69 -27.77
CA LEU A 413 6.29 -9.76 -28.65
C LEU A 413 5.70 -8.38 -28.93
N ALA A 414 5.72 -7.48 -27.95
CA ALA A 414 5.22 -6.12 -28.09
C ALA A 414 6.08 -5.25 -29.03
N GLU A 415 7.38 -5.54 -29.13
CA GLU A 415 8.33 -4.85 -30.01
C GLU A 415 8.26 -5.31 -31.48
N LEU A 416 7.74 -6.52 -31.75
CA LEU A 416 7.59 -7.01 -33.12
C LEU A 416 6.60 -6.14 -33.93
N PRO A 417 6.89 -5.88 -35.22
CA PRO A 417 5.90 -5.33 -36.16
C PRO A 417 4.61 -6.15 -36.15
N GLU A 418 3.45 -5.50 -36.29
CA GLU A 418 2.15 -6.20 -36.18
C GLU A 418 2.01 -7.39 -37.14
N LEU A 419 2.57 -7.27 -38.35
CA LEU A 419 2.60 -8.33 -39.37
C LEU A 419 3.46 -9.56 -38.99
N GLN A 420 4.38 -9.42 -38.04
CA GLN A 420 5.26 -10.49 -37.56
C GLN A 420 4.75 -11.15 -36.29
N ARG A 421 3.64 -10.66 -35.71
CA ARG A 421 3.10 -11.24 -34.48
C ARG A 421 2.26 -12.48 -34.83
N PRO A 422 2.43 -13.61 -34.10
CA PRO A 422 1.66 -14.83 -34.35
C PRO A 422 0.14 -14.58 -34.32
N ALA A 423 -0.62 -15.24 -35.19
CA ALA A 423 -2.08 -15.18 -35.10
C ALA A 423 -2.56 -15.60 -33.70
N GLY A 424 -3.44 -14.81 -33.08
CA GLY A 424 -3.91 -15.07 -31.72
C GLY A 424 -2.94 -14.68 -30.59
N TRP A 425 -1.81 -14.01 -30.87
CA TRP A 425 -0.86 -13.56 -29.83
C TRP A 425 -1.52 -12.77 -28.71
N ARG A 426 -2.53 -11.93 -29.02
CA ARG A 426 -3.29 -11.16 -28.02
C ARG A 426 -4.04 -12.07 -27.05
N ALA A 427 -4.65 -13.15 -27.54
CA ALA A 427 -5.35 -14.11 -26.69
C ALA A 427 -4.36 -14.88 -25.80
N SER A 428 -3.21 -15.28 -26.35
CA SER A 428 -2.14 -15.92 -25.58
C SER A 428 -1.59 -14.98 -24.50
N MET A 429 -1.29 -13.72 -24.86
CA MET A 429 -0.83 -12.70 -23.91
C MET A 429 -1.87 -12.35 -22.86
N LYS A 430 -3.17 -12.35 -23.21
CA LYS A 430 -4.24 -12.14 -22.24
C LYS A 430 -4.25 -13.23 -21.17
N ASN A 431 -4.07 -14.48 -21.57
CA ASN A 431 -3.98 -15.61 -20.62
C ASN A 431 -2.69 -15.54 -19.78
N SER A 432 -1.56 -15.19 -20.39
CA SER A 432 -0.28 -15.03 -19.70
C SER A 432 -0.26 -13.86 -18.72
N LEU A 433 -0.69 -12.67 -19.15
CA LEU A 433 -0.78 -11.48 -18.30
C LEU A 433 -1.79 -11.68 -17.18
N ALA A 434 -2.87 -12.42 -17.42
CA ALA A 434 -3.78 -12.85 -16.36
C ALA A 434 -3.11 -13.72 -15.30
N GLY A 435 -1.98 -14.38 -15.57
CA GLY A 435 -1.18 -15.07 -14.55
C GLY A 435 -0.21 -14.19 -13.77
N LEU A 436 0.16 -13.02 -14.32
CA LEU A 436 1.19 -12.12 -13.77
C LEU A 436 0.66 -10.93 -12.98
N LEU A 437 -0.54 -10.48 -13.34
CA LEU A 437 -1.27 -9.37 -12.74
C LEU A 437 -2.33 -9.93 -11.80
#